data_AF-A0A328SCD7-F1
#
_entry.id   AF-A0A328SCD7-F1
#
_cell.length_a   1.000
_cell.length_b   1.000
_cell.length_c   1.000
_cell.angle_alpha   90.00
_cell.angle_beta   90.00
_cell.angle_gamma   90.00
#
_symmetry.space_group_name_H-M   'P 1'
#
loop_
_entity.id
_entity.type
_entity.pdbx_description
1 polymer ?
#
loop_
_entity_poly.entity_id
_entity_poly.type
_entity_poly.pdbx_seq_one_letter_code
_entity_poly.pdbx_strand_id
1 'polypeptide(L)'
;YNNGLFAIGENNIAYNNTAKNVRINGSNAIIRNNTFTGTLNITSSNNQITDNTVITDSTYTMTGSGKNNTITDNYLKANTLYGDASVNLNHEQNTITNNKPRYELIIDPINITATTTTITANIYFDDEPTTDINTGRVYFKANGKVLRDDTTSKIIYVDLTDGVATLSDYKVPANWNDDTEIKAVYTGSTEIAEITSEAVNPTITTPEIEEPEFTVSDVTIKAGEEVTITVTTKKLDGGKVVLKVNGKTVKAADGKLYAKVTGDSVTFAYTVPKTYKAGSYDIKAVYTAGATKLEAESKLTVE
;
A
#
# COMPACT_ATOMS: atom_id res chain seq x y z
N TYR A 1 -0.25 -54.65 -1.35
CA TYR A 1 0.46 -55.26 -0.21
C TYR A 1 -0.11 -54.70 1.07
N ASN A 2 -0.71 -55.60 1.86
CA ASN A 2 -1.06 -55.58 3.29
C ASN A 2 -1.83 -54.40 3.90
N ASN A 3 -2.90 -54.78 4.60
CA ASN A 3 -3.45 -54.17 5.83
C ASN A 3 -2.39 -54.10 6.97
N GLY A 4 -1.12 -53.87 6.65
CA GLY A 4 -0.01 -53.78 7.58
C GLY A 4 0.07 -52.35 8.08
N LEU A 5 -0.15 -52.16 9.37
CA LEU A 5 0.10 -50.90 10.05
C LEU A 5 1.60 -50.60 9.97
N PHE A 6 2.00 -49.53 9.28
CA PHE A 6 3.38 -49.06 9.32
C PHE A 6 3.61 -48.40 10.68
N ALA A 7 4.52 -48.96 11.48
CA ALA A 7 4.79 -48.50 12.84
C ALA A 7 6.21 -47.94 12.94
N ILE A 8 6.34 -46.75 13.50
CA ILE A 8 7.62 -46.09 13.76
C ILE A 8 7.97 -46.30 15.24
N GLY A 9 9.12 -46.95 15.47
CA GLY A 9 9.62 -47.33 16.80
C GLY A 9 10.54 -46.28 17.42
N GLU A 10 11.00 -46.54 18.63
CA GLU A 10 11.75 -45.56 19.44
C GLU A 10 13.12 -45.24 18.83
N ASN A 11 13.56 -43.98 18.90
CA ASN A 11 14.85 -43.51 18.38
C ASN A 11 15.08 -43.82 16.88
N ASN A 12 14.00 -43.94 16.09
CA ASN A 12 14.10 -44.21 14.66
C ASN A 12 13.97 -42.94 13.82
N ILE A 13 14.49 -43.02 12.60
CA ILE A 13 14.30 -42.00 11.57
C ILE A 13 13.46 -42.62 10.45
N ALA A 14 12.29 -42.04 10.20
CA ALA A 14 11.46 -42.35 9.03
C ALA A 14 11.59 -41.21 8.01
N TYR A 15 12.17 -41.51 6.86
CA TYR A 15 12.45 -40.52 5.82
C TYR A 15 12.13 -41.05 4.42
N ASN A 16 11.51 -40.23 3.57
CA ASN A 16 11.16 -40.56 2.17
C ASN A 16 10.30 -41.82 2.00
N ASN A 17 9.38 -42.08 2.93
CA ASN A 17 8.46 -43.20 2.84
C ASN A 17 7.10 -42.79 2.29
N THR A 18 6.44 -43.73 1.62
CA THR A 18 5.01 -43.62 1.31
C THR A 18 4.27 -44.74 2.02
N ALA A 19 3.31 -44.40 2.87
CA ALA A 19 2.54 -45.39 3.63
C ALA A 19 1.07 -44.98 3.78
N LYS A 20 0.22 -45.96 4.04
CA LYS A 20 -1.17 -45.74 4.41
C LYS A 20 -1.36 -46.10 5.88
N ASN A 21 -2.00 -45.24 6.67
CA ASN A 21 -2.26 -45.42 8.11
C ASN A 21 -0.99 -45.76 8.91
N VAL A 22 -0.34 -44.73 9.45
CA VAL A 22 0.91 -44.87 10.22
C VAL A 22 0.66 -44.69 11.69
N ARG A 23 1.37 -45.47 12.51
CA ARG A 23 1.37 -45.32 13.96
C ARG A 23 2.77 -45.01 14.48
N ILE A 24 2.89 -43.95 15.29
CA ILE A 24 4.14 -43.53 15.93
C ILE A 24 4.08 -43.96 17.40
N ASN A 25 4.69 -45.11 17.69
CA ASN A 25 4.70 -45.72 19.03
C ASN A 25 6.00 -45.51 19.78
N GLY A 26 7.07 -45.18 19.07
CA GLY A 26 8.36 -44.85 19.67
C GLY A 26 8.54 -43.38 19.96
N SER A 27 9.10 -43.08 21.12
CA SER A 27 9.53 -41.72 21.46
C SER A 27 10.86 -41.36 20.79
N ASN A 28 11.17 -40.06 20.74
CA ASN A 28 12.42 -39.53 20.17
C ASN A 28 12.65 -39.93 18.70
N ALA A 29 11.58 -40.16 17.94
CA ALA A 29 11.67 -40.46 16.52
C ALA A 29 11.70 -39.16 15.69
N ILE A 30 12.34 -39.23 14.52
CA ILE A 30 12.35 -38.18 13.51
C ILE A 30 11.59 -38.68 12.29
N ILE A 31 10.53 -37.98 11.92
CA ILE A 31 9.64 -38.33 10.81
C ILE A 31 9.66 -37.15 9.86
N ARG A 32 10.35 -37.31 8.73
CA ARG A 32 10.57 -36.20 7.80
C ARG A 32 10.38 -36.58 6.33
N ASN A 33 9.81 -35.68 5.54
CA ASN A 33 9.71 -35.84 4.08
C ASN A 33 9.03 -37.15 3.65
N ASN A 34 8.00 -37.57 4.38
CA ASN A 34 7.20 -38.75 4.04
C ASN A 34 5.85 -38.32 3.47
N THR A 35 5.24 -39.22 2.70
CA THR A 35 3.87 -39.06 2.18
C THR A 35 2.96 -40.12 2.80
N PHE A 36 2.03 -39.69 3.63
CA PHE A 36 1.09 -40.55 4.31
C PHE A 36 -0.33 -40.34 3.79
N THR A 37 -1.00 -41.44 3.47
CA THR A 37 -2.43 -41.45 3.14
C THR A 37 -3.20 -42.06 4.32
N GLY A 38 -4.23 -41.38 4.81
CA GLY A 38 -4.91 -41.74 6.06
C GLY A 38 -4.34 -41.05 7.30
N THR A 39 -4.98 -41.29 8.44
CA THR A 39 -4.65 -40.60 9.70
C THR A 39 -3.38 -41.15 10.34
N LEU A 40 -2.50 -40.26 10.79
CA LEU A 40 -1.35 -40.58 11.64
C LEU A 40 -1.79 -40.69 13.11
N ASN A 41 -1.44 -41.79 13.78
CA ASN A 41 -1.71 -41.97 15.20
C ASN A 41 -0.42 -41.85 16.04
N ILE A 42 -0.36 -40.85 16.91
CA ILE A 42 0.83 -40.45 17.67
C ILE A 42 0.57 -40.67 19.17
N THR A 43 0.94 -41.85 19.68
CA THR A 43 0.79 -42.18 21.11
C THR A 43 2.07 -41.97 21.92
N SER A 44 3.18 -41.67 21.27
CA SER A 44 4.51 -41.49 21.86
C SER A 44 4.91 -40.01 21.98
N SER A 45 5.99 -39.73 22.70
CA SER A 45 6.38 -38.36 23.06
C SER A 45 7.74 -37.97 22.49
N ASN A 46 8.03 -36.66 22.47
CA ASN A 46 9.33 -36.10 22.04
C ASN A 46 9.70 -36.42 20.57
N ASN A 47 8.72 -36.59 19.68
CA ASN A 47 8.99 -36.82 18.26
C ASN A 47 9.09 -35.50 17.48
N GLN A 48 9.87 -35.51 16.41
CA GLN A 48 9.94 -34.43 15.42
C GLN A 48 9.27 -34.89 14.13
N ILE A 49 8.22 -34.20 13.71
CA ILE A 49 7.39 -34.53 12.56
C ILE A 49 7.37 -33.30 11.66
N THR A 50 8.22 -33.29 10.63
CA THR A 50 8.42 -32.10 9.79
C THR A 50 8.43 -32.41 8.30
N ASP A 51 8.04 -31.47 7.44
CA ASP A 51 8.06 -31.61 5.98
C ASP A 51 7.32 -32.85 5.45
N ASN A 52 6.35 -33.41 6.17
CA ASN A 52 5.58 -34.55 5.69
C ASN A 52 4.30 -34.09 4.98
N THR A 53 3.82 -34.89 4.05
CA THR A 53 2.48 -34.75 3.45
C THR A 53 1.56 -35.78 4.05
N VAL A 54 0.47 -35.35 4.69
CA VAL A 54 -0.57 -36.22 5.27
C VAL A 54 -1.92 -35.85 4.69
N ILE A 55 -2.51 -36.76 3.90
CA ILE A 55 -3.81 -36.56 3.26
C ILE A 55 -4.76 -37.65 3.72
N THR A 56 -5.93 -37.27 4.23
CA THR A 56 -6.94 -38.23 4.72
C THR A 56 -8.37 -37.75 4.49
N ASP A 57 -9.27 -38.71 4.29
CA ASP A 57 -10.73 -38.47 4.27
C ASP A 57 -11.34 -38.41 5.68
N SER A 58 -10.53 -38.52 6.73
CA SER A 58 -10.97 -38.35 8.13
C SER A 58 -11.09 -36.87 8.50
N THR A 59 -11.70 -36.58 9.65
CA THR A 59 -11.78 -35.22 10.21
C THR A 59 -10.40 -34.64 10.56
N TYR A 60 -9.46 -35.49 11.03
CA TYR A 60 -8.13 -35.09 11.47
C TYR A 60 -7.04 -35.85 10.73
N THR A 61 -5.97 -35.15 10.35
CA THR A 61 -4.76 -35.74 9.73
C THR A 61 -3.93 -36.49 10.75
N MET A 62 -3.87 -35.98 11.98
CA MET A 62 -3.12 -36.55 13.09
C MET A 62 -3.99 -36.62 14.33
N THR A 63 -3.88 -37.73 15.07
CA THR A 63 -4.60 -37.96 16.32
C THR A 63 -3.67 -38.61 17.33
N GLY A 64 -3.92 -38.43 18.62
CA GLY A 64 -3.21 -39.20 19.65
C GLY A 64 -3.14 -38.54 21.00
N SER A 65 -2.25 -39.06 21.83
CA SER A 65 -2.05 -38.65 23.23
C SER A 65 -0.58 -38.36 23.58
N GLY A 66 0.29 -38.38 22.57
CA GLY A 66 1.70 -38.02 22.71
C GLY A 66 1.91 -36.60 23.23
N LYS A 67 3.03 -36.39 23.93
CA LYS A 67 3.42 -35.08 24.48
C LYS A 67 4.78 -34.65 23.95
N ASN A 68 5.07 -33.36 24.03
CA ASN A 68 6.32 -32.73 23.60
C ASN A 68 6.71 -33.06 22.16
N ASN A 69 5.75 -33.38 21.30
CA ASN A 69 6.01 -33.56 19.88
C ASN A 69 6.11 -32.19 19.21
N THR A 70 7.01 -32.09 18.23
CA THR A 70 7.13 -30.93 17.35
C THR A 70 6.57 -31.32 15.99
N ILE A 71 5.46 -30.72 15.59
CA ILE A 71 4.72 -30.97 14.35
C ILE A 71 4.71 -29.66 13.57
N THR A 72 5.67 -29.46 12.68
CA THR A 72 5.81 -28.19 11.96
C THR A 72 6.09 -28.41 10.49
N ASP A 73 5.72 -27.43 9.65
CA ASP A 73 6.10 -27.40 8.24
C ASP A 73 5.59 -28.62 7.44
N ASN A 74 4.50 -29.26 7.87
CA ASN A 74 3.86 -30.37 7.15
C ASN A 74 2.73 -29.86 6.25
N TYR A 75 2.42 -30.61 5.19
CA TYR A 75 1.20 -30.45 4.41
C TYR A 75 0.13 -31.41 4.94
N LEU A 76 -0.85 -30.89 5.66
CA LEU A 76 -1.88 -31.60 6.39
C LEU A 76 -3.27 -31.28 5.84
N LYS A 77 -3.83 -32.20 5.06
CA LYS A 77 -5.18 -32.07 4.47
C LYS A 77 -6.09 -33.19 4.95
N ALA A 78 -7.03 -32.85 5.83
CA ALA A 78 -8.15 -33.72 6.19
C ALA A 78 -9.37 -33.40 5.31
N ASN A 79 -10.46 -34.15 5.50
CA ASN A 79 -11.70 -33.93 4.76
C ASN A 79 -12.31 -32.54 5.02
N THR A 80 -12.24 -32.07 6.27
CA THR A 80 -12.89 -30.83 6.71
C THR A 80 -11.94 -29.84 7.39
N LEU A 81 -10.72 -30.25 7.74
CA LEU A 81 -9.75 -29.43 8.48
C LEU A 81 -8.41 -29.42 7.74
N TYR A 82 -7.65 -28.34 7.92
CA TYR A 82 -6.38 -28.11 7.24
C TYR A 82 -5.29 -27.66 8.21
N GLY A 83 -4.03 -27.90 7.85
CA GLY A 83 -2.88 -27.40 8.59
C GLY A 83 -2.92 -27.78 10.07
N ASP A 84 -2.56 -26.84 10.94
CA ASP A 84 -2.53 -27.01 12.40
C ASP A 84 -3.89 -27.44 12.98
N ALA A 85 -4.99 -26.89 12.45
CA ALA A 85 -6.34 -27.21 12.90
C ALA A 85 -6.73 -28.67 12.65
N SER A 86 -6.06 -29.34 11.72
CA SER A 86 -6.29 -30.76 11.43
C SER A 86 -5.57 -31.72 12.38
N VAL A 87 -4.82 -31.22 13.36
CA VAL A 87 -4.08 -32.00 14.36
C VAL A 87 -4.84 -32.07 15.67
N ASN A 88 -5.33 -33.26 16.02
CA ASN A 88 -6.02 -33.55 17.27
C ASN A 88 -5.08 -34.18 18.31
N LEU A 89 -4.15 -33.37 18.79
CA LEU A 89 -3.31 -33.60 19.96
C LEU A 89 -3.49 -32.42 20.93
N ASN A 90 -3.03 -32.54 22.17
CA ASN A 90 -3.06 -31.40 23.10
C ASN A 90 -2.05 -30.32 22.66
N HIS A 91 -2.53 -29.15 22.22
CA HIS A 91 -1.75 -28.00 21.75
C HIS A 91 -0.94 -27.30 22.86
N GLU A 92 -1.30 -27.47 24.14
CA GLU A 92 -0.50 -26.95 25.26
C GLU A 92 0.71 -27.83 25.57
N GLN A 93 0.67 -29.09 25.12
CA GLN A 93 1.71 -30.08 25.40
C GLN A 93 2.56 -30.40 24.17
N ASN A 94 2.20 -29.91 22.98
CA ASN A 94 2.90 -30.18 21.74
C ASN A 94 3.08 -28.86 20.96
N THR A 95 4.16 -28.74 20.21
CA THR A 95 4.39 -27.61 19.32
C THR A 95 3.77 -27.95 17.97
N ILE A 96 2.66 -27.31 17.61
CA ILE A 96 1.92 -27.53 16.35
C ILE A 96 1.78 -26.16 15.69
N THR A 97 2.64 -25.89 14.71
CA THR A 97 2.72 -24.58 14.06
C THR A 97 3.20 -24.70 12.62
N ASN A 98 2.83 -23.76 11.76
CA ASN A 98 3.33 -23.66 10.38
C ASN A 98 2.97 -24.87 9.49
N ASN A 99 1.93 -25.62 9.81
CA ASN A 99 1.45 -26.66 8.90
C ASN A 99 0.45 -26.10 7.88
N LYS A 100 0.59 -26.50 6.63
CA LYS A 100 -0.24 -26.12 5.47
C LYS A 100 -1.30 -27.18 5.14
N PRO A 101 -2.26 -26.94 4.23
CA PRO A 101 -2.65 -25.62 3.74
C PRO A 101 -3.32 -24.81 4.87
N ARG A 102 -3.29 -23.49 4.75
CA ARG A 102 -3.94 -22.56 5.69
C ARG A 102 -4.60 -21.42 4.95
N TYR A 103 -5.58 -20.81 5.59
CA TYR A 103 -6.15 -19.56 5.12
C TYR A 103 -5.29 -18.38 5.58
N GLU A 104 -5.11 -17.41 4.69
CA GLU A 104 -4.40 -16.17 4.96
C GLU A 104 -5.24 -14.98 4.50
N LEU A 105 -5.14 -13.85 5.19
CA LEU A 105 -5.79 -12.60 4.79
C LEU A 105 -4.71 -11.62 4.40
N ILE A 106 -4.76 -11.14 3.16
CA ILE A 106 -3.74 -10.25 2.60
C ILE A 106 -4.42 -8.96 2.14
N ILE A 107 -3.86 -7.81 2.51
CA ILE A 107 -4.32 -6.50 2.02
C ILE A 107 -3.54 -6.15 0.77
N ASP A 108 -4.22 -5.68 -0.27
CA ASP A 108 -3.58 -5.16 -1.47
C ASP A 108 -2.81 -3.86 -1.18
N PRO A 109 -1.76 -3.52 -1.94
CA PRO A 109 -1.06 -2.24 -1.77
C PRO A 109 -2.02 -1.04 -1.80
N ILE A 110 -1.94 -0.19 -0.77
CA ILE A 110 -2.82 0.98 -0.63
C ILE A 110 -2.10 2.21 -1.18
N ASN A 111 -2.64 2.79 -2.25
CA ASN A 111 -2.12 4.01 -2.86
C ASN A 111 -3.12 5.14 -2.67
N ILE A 112 -2.70 6.22 -2.01
CA ILE A 112 -3.56 7.37 -1.68
C ILE A 112 -3.09 8.58 -2.47
N THR A 113 -3.92 9.06 -3.40
CA THR A 113 -3.69 10.26 -4.21
C THR A 113 -4.79 11.32 -4.05
N ALA A 114 -5.82 11.01 -3.26
CA ALA A 114 -7.02 11.81 -3.06
C ALA A 114 -7.44 11.82 -1.59
N THR A 115 -8.52 12.55 -1.28
CA THR A 115 -9.10 12.63 0.08
C THR A 115 -9.84 11.35 0.49
N THR A 116 -10.14 10.47 -0.46
CA THR A 116 -10.70 9.14 -0.23
C THR A 116 -9.79 8.06 -0.82
N THR A 117 -9.91 6.82 -0.35
CA THR A 117 -9.17 5.66 -0.84
C THR A 117 -10.01 4.39 -0.80
N THR A 118 -9.55 3.36 -1.51
CA THR A 118 -10.11 2.01 -1.46
C THR A 118 -9.11 1.09 -0.77
N ILE A 119 -9.61 0.27 0.16
CA ILE A 119 -8.82 -0.75 0.85
C ILE A 119 -9.42 -2.11 0.52
N THR A 120 -8.62 -3.00 -0.07
CA THR A 120 -9.03 -4.34 -0.48
C THR A 120 -8.27 -5.38 0.33
N ALA A 121 -8.98 -6.36 0.87
CA ALA A 121 -8.40 -7.54 1.49
C ALA A 121 -8.90 -8.81 0.81
N ASN A 122 -8.00 -9.75 0.56
CA ASN A 122 -8.22 -10.99 -0.16
C ASN A 122 -7.91 -12.18 0.76
N ILE A 123 -8.76 -13.20 0.72
CA ILE A 123 -8.49 -14.49 1.38
C ILE A 123 -7.72 -15.39 0.42
N TYR A 124 -6.62 -15.92 0.90
CA TYR A 124 -5.79 -16.92 0.21
C TYR A 124 -5.96 -18.27 0.88
N PHE A 125 -5.90 -19.34 0.10
CA PHE A 125 -5.78 -20.71 0.57
C PHE A 125 -4.58 -21.35 -0.10
N ASP A 126 -3.57 -21.74 0.71
CA ASP A 126 -2.33 -22.34 0.20
C ASP A 126 -1.61 -21.46 -0.84
N ASP A 127 -1.43 -20.18 -0.49
CA ASP A 127 -0.76 -19.15 -1.30
C ASP A 127 -1.48 -18.76 -2.61
N GLU A 128 -2.71 -19.24 -2.85
CA GLU A 128 -3.54 -18.85 -4.00
C GLU A 128 -4.82 -18.13 -3.54
N PRO A 129 -5.29 -17.07 -4.24
CA PRO A 129 -6.57 -16.44 -3.93
C PRO A 129 -7.72 -17.45 -4.04
N THR A 130 -8.61 -17.49 -3.04
CA THR A 130 -9.78 -18.38 -3.07
C THR A 130 -11.06 -17.61 -3.30
N THR A 131 -11.94 -18.16 -4.14
CA THR A 131 -13.29 -17.62 -4.39
C THR A 131 -14.38 -18.34 -3.61
N ASP A 132 -14.02 -19.40 -2.89
CA ASP A 132 -14.99 -20.30 -2.24
C ASP A 132 -15.53 -19.71 -0.93
N ILE A 133 -14.87 -18.69 -0.38
CA ILE A 133 -15.25 -18.05 0.88
C ILE A 133 -16.15 -16.83 0.61
N ASN A 134 -17.45 -17.05 0.79
CA ASN A 134 -18.51 -16.06 0.53
C ASN A 134 -19.32 -15.68 1.78
N THR A 135 -18.82 -16.04 2.97
CA THR A 135 -19.48 -15.74 4.25
C THR A 135 -18.51 -15.10 5.24
N GLY A 136 -19.07 -14.38 6.21
CA GLY A 136 -18.31 -13.58 7.16
C GLY A 136 -18.05 -12.16 6.65
N ARG A 137 -17.28 -11.40 7.43
CA ARG A 137 -17.05 -9.97 7.27
C ARG A 137 -15.62 -9.60 7.64
N VAL A 138 -15.11 -8.57 7.00
CA VAL A 138 -13.80 -7.97 7.31
C VAL A 138 -14.02 -6.60 7.93
N TYR A 139 -13.24 -6.26 8.94
CA TYR A 139 -13.09 -4.88 9.41
C TYR A 139 -11.61 -4.51 9.43
N PHE A 140 -11.35 -3.22 9.25
CA PHE A 140 -9.98 -2.70 9.16
C PHE A 140 -9.58 -1.96 10.43
N LYS A 141 -8.27 -1.93 10.70
CA LYS A 141 -7.63 -1.17 11.76
C LYS A 141 -6.53 -0.29 11.17
N ALA A 142 -6.40 0.94 11.65
CA ALA A 142 -5.23 1.79 11.42
C ALA A 142 -4.54 2.09 12.74
N ASN A 143 -3.23 1.82 12.83
CA ASN A 143 -2.43 1.97 14.05
C ASN A 143 -3.11 1.32 15.28
N GLY A 144 -3.62 0.10 15.09
CA GLY A 144 -4.34 -0.68 16.11
C GLY A 144 -5.78 -0.25 16.40
N LYS A 145 -6.26 0.89 15.88
CA LYS A 145 -7.63 1.38 16.08
C LYS A 145 -8.55 0.96 14.96
N VAL A 146 -9.72 0.43 15.31
CA VAL A 146 -10.75 0.02 14.34
C VAL A 146 -11.28 1.21 13.55
N LEU A 147 -11.37 1.07 12.22
CA LEU A 147 -11.98 2.08 11.36
C LEU A 147 -13.48 2.15 11.61
N ARG A 148 -13.97 3.38 11.75
CA ARG A 148 -15.37 3.68 12.05
C ARG A 148 -15.92 4.67 11.03
N ASP A 149 -17.21 4.53 10.77
CA ASP A 149 -17.98 5.44 9.94
C ASP A 149 -18.05 6.80 10.63
N ASP A 150 -17.69 7.88 9.91
CA ASP A 150 -17.54 9.21 10.49
C ASP A 150 -18.88 9.86 10.84
N THR A 151 -19.98 9.35 10.28
CA THR A 151 -21.34 9.85 10.49
C THR A 151 -22.04 9.14 11.66
N THR A 152 -21.85 7.83 11.79
CA THR A 152 -22.56 6.97 12.75
C THR A 152 -21.69 6.50 13.91
N SER A 153 -20.36 6.67 13.84
CA SER A 153 -19.37 6.15 14.80
C SER A 153 -19.36 4.63 14.97
N LYS A 154 -20.07 3.88 14.10
CA LYS A 154 -20.09 2.42 14.11
C LYS A 154 -18.86 1.85 13.41
N ILE A 155 -18.49 0.63 13.77
CA ILE A 155 -17.43 -0.12 13.06
C ILE A 155 -17.88 -0.33 11.62
N ILE A 156 -16.97 -0.08 10.67
CA ILE A 156 -17.21 -0.40 9.27
C ILE A 156 -16.87 -1.88 9.07
N TYR A 157 -17.89 -2.67 8.76
CA TYR A 157 -17.73 -4.05 8.33
C TYR A 157 -17.98 -4.12 6.82
N VAL A 158 -17.16 -4.89 6.13
CA VAL A 158 -17.28 -5.18 4.71
C VAL A 158 -17.57 -6.67 4.56
N ASP A 159 -18.65 -6.99 3.86
CA ASP A 159 -18.98 -8.39 3.54
C ASP A 159 -18.01 -8.92 2.46
N LEU A 160 -17.76 -10.23 2.48
CA LEU A 160 -16.96 -10.87 1.43
C LEU A 160 -17.80 -11.17 0.20
N THR A 161 -17.17 -11.06 -0.96
CA THR A 161 -17.67 -11.59 -2.23
C THR A 161 -16.49 -12.21 -2.97
N ASP A 162 -16.60 -13.50 -3.29
CA ASP A 162 -15.57 -14.31 -3.94
C ASP A 162 -14.21 -14.23 -3.22
N GLY A 163 -14.22 -14.30 -1.88
CA GLY A 163 -13.01 -14.19 -1.04
C GLY A 163 -12.42 -12.78 -0.93
N VAL A 164 -13.08 -11.76 -1.48
CA VAL A 164 -12.61 -10.37 -1.50
C VAL A 164 -13.51 -9.47 -0.64
N ALA A 165 -12.89 -8.64 0.21
CA ALA A 165 -13.57 -7.60 0.98
C ALA A 165 -13.01 -6.23 0.58
N THR A 166 -13.86 -5.39 -0.01
CA THR A 166 -13.48 -4.06 -0.52
C THR A 166 -14.17 -2.94 0.23
N LEU A 167 -13.40 -2.13 0.97
CA LEU A 167 -13.86 -0.86 1.54
C LEU A 167 -13.61 0.27 0.53
N SER A 168 -14.65 0.65 -0.20
CA SER A 168 -14.59 1.74 -1.17
C SER A 168 -14.81 3.11 -0.54
N ASP A 169 -14.23 4.15 -1.16
CA ASP A 169 -14.47 5.56 -0.85
C ASP A 169 -14.24 5.95 0.64
N TYR A 170 -13.31 5.26 1.31
CA TYR A 170 -12.98 5.57 2.70
C TYR A 170 -12.27 6.92 2.77
N LYS A 171 -12.85 7.85 3.54
CA LYS A 171 -12.26 9.16 3.79
C LYS A 171 -10.97 9.02 4.60
N VAL A 172 -9.86 9.42 3.99
CA VAL A 172 -8.52 9.31 4.58
C VAL A 172 -8.38 10.33 5.71
N PRO A 173 -8.11 9.90 6.96
CA PRO A 173 -7.84 10.81 8.05
C PRO A 173 -6.57 11.65 7.80
N ALA A 174 -6.61 12.93 8.14
CA ALA A 174 -5.48 13.86 7.93
C ALA A 174 -4.19 13.48 8.67
N ASN A 175 -4.27 12.59 9.66
CA ASN A 175 -3.14 12.10 10.42
C ASN A 175 -2.54 10.79 9.86
N TRP A 176 -3.06 10.27 8.73
CA TRP A 176 -2.40 9.18 8.02
C TRP A 176 -1.18 9.68 7.27
N ASN A 177 -0.16 8.83 7.22
CA ASN A 177 1.12 9.03 6.56
C ASN A 177 1.65 7.65 6.12
N ASP A 178 2.81 7.60 5.48
CA ASP A 178 3.40 6.35 4.99
C ASP A 178 3.73 5.37 6.14
N ASP A 179 3.85 5.83 7.39
CA ASP A 179 4.09 4.97 8.56
C ASP A 179 2.78 4.41 9.16
N THR A 180 1.62 4.72 8.60
CA THR A 180 0.33 4.25 9.14
C THR A 180 0.16 2.75 8.88
N GLU A 181 0.06 1.95 9.93
CA GLU A 181 -0.12 0.50 9.82
C GLU A 181 -1.60 0.15 9.64
N ILE A 182 -1.95 -0.37 8.46
CA ILE A 182 -3.29 -0.89 8.17
C ILE A 182 -3.31 -2.41 8.33
N LYS A 183 -4.28 -2.92 9.09
CA LYS A 183 -4.56 -4.36 9.24
C LYS A 183 -6.01 -4.67 8.94
N ALA A 184 -6.26 -5.85 8.42
CA ALA A 184 -7.58 -6.39 8.17
C ALA A 184 -7.82 -7.55 9.13
N VAL A 185 -9.05 -7.68 9.63
CA VAL A 185 -9.47 -8.79 10.48
C VAL A 185 -10.74 -9.36 9.90
N TYR A 186 -10.66 -10.63 9.50
CA TYR A 186 -11.79 -11.40 9.05
C TYR A 186 -12.47 -12.09 10.25
N THR A 187 -13.80 -12.06 10.27
CA THR A 187 -14.60 -12.69 11.32
C THR A 187 -15.96 -13.14 10.79
N GLY A 188 -16.60 -14.06 11.49
CA GLY A 188 -18.03 -14.33 11.31
C GLY A 188 -18.41 -15.36 10.26
N SER A 189 -17.52 -16.30 9.91
CA SER A 189 -17.96 -17.60 9.37
C SER A 189 -17.76 -18.72 10.38
N THR A 190 -18.43 -19.84 10.14
CA THR A 190 -18.22 -21.10 10.87
C THR A 190 -17.08 -21.93 10.29
N GLU A 191 -16.64 -21.63 9.07
CA GLU A 191 -15.64 -22.41 8.32
C GLU A 191 -14.22 -22.01 8.68
N ILE A 192 -14.00 -20.72 8.92
CA ILE A 192 -12.71 -20.15 9.28
C ILE A 192 -12.93 -19.38 10.58
N ALA A 193 -12.08 -19.66 11.57
CA ALA A 193 -12.00 -18.84 12.77
C ALA A 193 -11.56 -17.39 12.40
N GLU A 194 -11.20 -16.59 13.39
CA GLU A 194 -10.64 -15.26 13.10
C GLU A 194 -9.26 -15.38 12.42
N ILE A 195 -9.06 -14.67 11.31
CA ILE A 195 -7.74 -14.48 10.69
C ILE A 195 -7.44 -12.98 10.58
N THR A 196 -6.21 -12.60 10.90
CA THR A 196 -5.72 -11.22 10.87
C THR A 196 -4.60 -11.12 9.86
N SER A 197 -4.62 -10.07 9.03
CA SER A 197 -3.54 -9.82 8.08
C SER A 197 -2.27 -9.30 8.76
N GLU A 198 -1.16 -9.42 8.06
CA GLU A 198 0.00 -8.58 8.35
C GLU A 198 -0.33 -7.10 8.12
N ALA A 199 0.50 -6.22 8.69
CA ALA A 199 0.37 -4.78 8.49
C ALA A 199 0.80 -4.40 7.06
N VAL A 200 0.03 -3.50 6.45
CA VAL A 200 0.40 -2.81 5.21
C VAL A 200 0.43 -1.32 5.46
N ASN A 201 1.51 -0.69 5.02
CA ASN A 201 1.70 0.75 5.02
C ASN A 201 1.17 1.36 3.71
N PRO A 202 0.35 2.41 3.74
CA PRO A 202 -0.06 3.09 2.53
C PRO A 202 1.10 3.87 1.92
N THR A 203 1.03 4.12 0.61
CA THR A 203 1.84 5.15 -0.05
C THR A 203 0.96 6.38 -0.29
N ILE A 204 1.32 7.51 0.31
CA ILE A 204 0.55 8.76 0.21
C ILE A 204 1.27 9.76 -0.70
N THR A 205 0.68 10.01 -1.86
CA THR A 205 1.18 11.02 -2.80
C THR A 205 0.32 12.26 -2.68
N THR A 206 0.86 13.31 -2.05
CA THR A 206 0.23 14.63 -2.10
C THR A 206 0.54 15.25 -3.46
N PRO A 207 -0.44 15.69 -4.26
CA PRO A 207 -0.14 16.40 -5.49
C PRO A 207 0.65 17.66 -5.16
N GLU A 208 1.81 17.81 -5.79
CA GLU A 208 2.63 19.02 -5.68
C GLU A 208 1.81 20.20 -6.22
N ILE A 209 1.54 21.19 -5.37
CA ILE A 209 0.87 22.41 -5.78
C ILE A 209 1.94 23.26 -6.45
N GLU A 210 1.89 23.39 -7.78
CA GLU A 210 2.76 24.32 -8.49
C GLU A 210 2.49 25.76 -8.00
N GLU A 211 3.51 26.39 -7.41
CA GLU A 211 3.43 27.78 -6.96
C GLU A 211 3.39 28.77 -8.15
N PRO A 212 2.73 29.94 -7.99
CA PRO A 212 2.71 30.95 -9.04
C PRO A 212 4.11 31.49 -9.36
N GLU A 213 4.43 31.60 -10.66
CA GLU A 213 5.72 32.13 -11.14
C GLU A 213 5.53 33.55 -11.69
N PHE A 214 6.29 34.52 -11.14
CA PHE A 214 6.32 35.89 -11.63
C PHE A 214 7.75 36.39 -11.77
N THR A 215 8.27 36.38 -13.00
CA THR A 215 9.66 36.74 -13.32
C THR A 215 9.74 37.62 -14.56
N VAL A 216 10.81 38.39 -14.69
CA VAL A 216 11.14 39.17 -15.88
C VAL A 216 12.62 38.98 -16.18
N SER A 217 12.98 38.75 -17.43
CA SER A 217 14.37 38.46 -17.81
C SER A 217 15.18 39.73 -18.03
N ASP A 218 16.51 39.61 -17.91
CA ASP A 218 17.44 40.63 -18.38
C ASP A 218 17.38 40.75 -19.91
N VAL A 219 17.68 41.95 -20.41
CA VAL A 219 17.64 42.29 -21.84
C VAL A 219 18.86 43.11 -22.21
N THR A 220 19.50 42.78 -23.34
CA THR A 220 20.64 43.56 -23.89
C THR A 220 20.29 44.07 -25.29
N ILE A 221 20.48 45.35 -25.56
CA ILE A 221 20.02 46.02 -26.79
C ILE A 221 20.79 47.32 -27.03
N LYS A 222 20.78 47.89 -28.24
CA LYS A 222 21.39 49.20 -28.53
C LYS A 222 20.41 50.35 -28.33
N ALA A 223 20.94 51.54 -28.07
CA ALA A 223 20.14 52.75 -27.97
C ALA A 223 19.43 53.06 -29.32
N GLY A 224 18.12 53.34 -29.26
CA GLY A 224 17.30 53.63 -30.44
C GLY A 224 16.61 52.42 -31.06
N GLU A 225 16.94 51.19 -30.65
CA GLU A 225 16.31 49.97 -31.12
C GLU A 225 15.08 49.60 -30.26
N GLU A 226 14.19 48.80 -30.83
CA GLU A 226 13.03 48.24 -30.13
C GLU A 226 13.33 46.83 -29.64
N VAL A 227 12.90 46.52 -28.41
CA VAL A 227 13.03 45.20 -27.81
C VAL A 227 11.71 44.75 -27.20
N THR A 228 11.47 43.44 -27.23
CA THR A 228 10.35 42.80 -26.54
C THR A 228 10.79 42.33 -25.17
N ILE A 229 10.21 42.89 -24.12
CA ILE A 229 10.41 42.46 -22.73
C ILE A 229 9.28 41.50 -22.37
N THR A 230 9.64 40.27 -22.02
CA THR A 230 8.71 39.21 -21.61
C THR A 230 8.69 39.08 -20.09
N VAL A 231 7.48 39.08 -19.52
CA VAL A 231 7.24 38.80 -18.10
C VAL A 231 6.52 37.45 -18.02
N THR A 232 7.08 36.50 -17.28
CA THR A 232 6.47 35.20 -16.98
C THR A 232 5.38 35.38 -15.93
N THR A 233 4.23 34.76 -16.16
CA THR A 233 3.03 34.87 -15.31
C THR A 233 2.33 33.51 -15.13
N LYS A 234 3.10 32.42 -14.95
CA LYS A 234 2.53 31.08 -14.85
C LYS A 234 1.66 30.94 -13.60
N LYS A 235 0.52 30.26 -13.75
CA LYS A 235 -0.49 30.03 -12.70
C LYS A 235 -0.99 31.34 -12.05
N LEU A 236 -0.87 32.47 -12.76
CA LEU A 236 -1.52 33.72 -12.39
C LEU A 236 -2.77 33.89 -13.25
N ASP A 237 -3.93 33.56 -12.67
CA ASP A 237 -5.20 33.68 -13.38
C ASP A 237 -5.73 35.11 -13.33
N GLY A 238 -5.77 35.76 -14.50
CA GLY A 238 -6.24 37.13 -14.62
C GLY A 238 -5.31 38.14 -13.93
N GLY A 239 -5.83 39.35 -13.70
CA GLY A 239 -5.02 40.46 -13.17
C GLY A 239 -4.31 41.28 -14.25
N LYS A 240 -3.38 42.12 -13.81
CA LYS A 240 -2.69 43.10 -14.65
C LYS A 240 -1.21 43.18 -14.31
N VAL A 241 -0.36 43.26 -15.33
CA VAL A 241 1.07 43.52 -15.21
C VAL A 241 1.37 44.94 -15.67
N VAL A 242 2.09 45.69 -14.84
CA VAL A 242 2.67 46.99 -15.19
C VAL A 242 4.18 46.79 -15.31
N LEU A 243 4.74 47.15 -16.46
CA LEU A 243 6.19 47.15 -16.67
C LEU A 243 6.74 48.57 -16.60
N LYS A 244 7.84 48.75 -15.89
CA LYS A 244 8.62 49.98 -15.85
C LYS A 244 10.05 49.73 -16.30
N VAL A 245 10.58 50.62 -17.13
CA VAL A 245 12.00 50.69 -17.47
C VAL A 245 12.54 52.01 -16.95
N ASN A 246 13.57 51.95 -16.12
CA ASN A 246 14.18 53.08 -15.42
C ASN A 246 13.14 54.00 -14.77
N GLY A 247 12.19 53.39 -14.05
CA GLY A 247 11.08 54.06 -13.36
C GLY A 247 9.92 54.54 -14.25
N LYS A 248 10.06 54.51 -15.59
CA LYS A 248 9.02 54.94 -16.53
C LYS A 248 8.16 53.77 -16.99
N THR A 249 6.84 53.93 -16.93
CA THR A 249 5.89 52.89 -17.36
C THR A 249 5.91 52.68 -18.87
N VAL A 250 5.98 51.42 -19.29
CA VAL A 250 5.91 50.99 -20.70
C VAL A 250 4.44 50.72 -21.06
N LYS A 251 4.03 51.16 -22.25
CA LYS A 251 2.68 50.85 -22.76
C LYS A 251 2.63 49.41 -23.28
N ALA A 252 1.55 48.71 -22.99
CA ALA A 252 1.24 47.43 -23.60
C ALA A 252 0.82 47.60 -25.07
N ALA A 253 0.74 46.48 -25.81
CA ALA A 253 0.38 46.47 -27.23
C ALA A 253 -0.98 47.11 -27.54
N ASP A 254 -1.93 47.10 -26.58
CA ASP A 254 -3.24 47.74 -26.71
C ASP A 254 -3.24 49.25 -26.36
N GLY A 255 -2.05 49.82 -26.13
CA GLY A 255 -1.84 51.23 -25.77
C GLY A 255 -2.08 51.57 -24.30
N LYS A 256 -2.50 50.61 -23.46
CA LYS A 256 -2.70 50.84 -22.02
C LYS A 256 -1.37 50.80 -21.26
N LEU A 257 -1.38 51.30 -20.02
CA LEU A 257 -0.21 51.26 -19.11
C LEU A 257 -0.07 49.94 -18.34
N TYR A 258 -0.80 48.90 -18.75
CA TYR A 258 -0.75 47.57 -18.19
C TYR A 258 -1.13 46.53 -19.26
N ALA A 259 -0.57 45.33 -19.16
CA ALA A 259 -1.03 44.15 -19.90
C ALA A 259 -1.97 43.32 -19.01
N LYS A 260 -3.04 42.75 -19.57
CA LYS A 260 -3.86 41.75 -18.85
C LYS A 260 -3.14 40.41 -18.88
N VAL A 261 -3.16 39.68 -17.77
CA VAL A 261 -2.67 38.30 -17.75
C VAL A 261 -3.76 37.39 -18.30
N THR A 262 -3.45 36.69 -19.38
CA THR A 262 -4.36 35.74 -20.05
C THR A 262 -3.68 34.40 -20.35
N GLY A 263 -2.47 34.19 -19.84
CA GLY A 263 -1.65 32.99 -20.04
C GLY A 263 -0.34 33.08 -19.27
N ASP A 264 0.61 32.22 -19.63
CA ASP A 264 1.87 32.04 -18.90
C ASP A 264 2.90 33.15 -19.11
N SER A 265 2.61 34.12 -19.97
CA SER A 265 3.44 35.31 -20.12
C SER A 265 2.66 36.51 -20.66
N VAL A 266 3.23 37.69 -20.45
CA VAL A 266 2.83 38.95 -21.10
C VAL A 266 4.06 39.64 -21.68
N THR A 267 3.88 40.36 -22.78
CA THR A 267 4.99 41.01 -23.50
C THR A 267 4.77 42.51 -23.65
N PHE A 268 5.88 43.25 -23.66
CA PHE A 268 5.90 44.70 -23.86
C PHE A 268 6.95 45.05 -24.93
N ALA A 269 6.52 45.77 -25.97
CA ALA A 269 7.46 46.39 -26.90
C ALA A 269 8.00 47.69 -26.28
N TYR A 270 9.33 47.82 -26.24
CA TYR A 270 10.01 48.98 -25.68
C TYR A 270 11.09 49.49 -26.63
N THR A 271 10.91 50.70 -27.17
CA THR A 271 11.95 51.40 -27.91
C THR A 271 12.89 52.11 -26.94
N VAL A 272 14.16 51.70 -26.92
CA VAL A 272 15.18 52.34 -26.08
C VAL A 272 15.45 53.75 -26.60
N PRO A 273 15.35 54.81 -25.77
CA PRO A 273 15.61 56.16 -26.24
C PRO A 273 17.04 56.31 -26.79
N LYS A 274 17.21 57.00 -27.92
CA LYS A 274 18.53 57.30 -28.52
C LYS A 274 19.47 58.08 -27.59
N THR A 275 18.94 58.67 -26.51
CA THR A 275 19.69 59.42 -25.51
C THR A 275 20.22 58.54 -24.37
N TYR A 276 19.85 57.27 -24.31
CA TYR A 276 20.43 56.34 -23.34
C TYR A 276 21.90 56.15 -23.66
N LYS A 277 22.73 56.16 -22.61
CA LYS A 277 24.16 55.89 -22.72
C LYS A 277 24.36 54.39 -22.50
N ALA A 278 25.51 53.87 -22.95
CA ALA A 278 25.91 52.52 -22.58
C ALA A 278 25.89 52.37 -21.04
N GLY A 279 25.28 51.29 -20.55
CA GLY A 279 25.07 51.08 -19.12
C GLY A 279 23.86 50.20 -18.81
N SER A 280 23.59 50.03 -17.50
CA SER A 280 22.50 49.18 -17.00
C SER A 280 21.35 50.03 -16.44
N TYR A 281 20.13 49.65 -16.77
CA TYR A 281 18.89 50.32 -16.38
C TYR A 281 17.92 49.32 -15.75
N ASP A 282 17.14 49.74 -14.75
CA ASP A 282 16.23 48.85 -14.04
C ASP A 282 14.99 48.51 -14.86
N ILE A 283 14.64 47.23 -14.92
CA ILE A 283 13.31 46.75 -15.34
C ILE A 283 12.58 46.33 -14.08
N LYS A 284 11.34 46.78 -13.91
CA LYS A 284 10.45 46.36 -12.82
C LYS A 284 9.09 45.99 -13.37
N ALA A 285 8.70 44.74 -13.18
CA ALA A 285 7.37 44.24 -13.45
C ALA A 285 6.58 44.17 -12.14
N VAL A 286 5.31 44.59 -12.17
CA VAL A 286 4.40 44.52 -11.01
C VAL A 286 3.09 43.90 -11.45
N TYR A 287 2.74 42.76 -10.85
CA TYR A 287 1.47 42.09 -11.02
C TYR A 287 0.49 42.51 -9.94
N THR A 288 -0.78 42.72 -10.31
CA THR A 288 -1.88 42.97 -9.37
C THR A 288 -3.16 42.23 -9.77
N ALA A 289 -3.79 41.54 -8.81
CA ALA A 289 -5.11 40.93 -8.92
C ALA A 289 -5.80 40.91 -7.56
N GLY A 290 -6.85 41.72 -7.38
CA GLY A 290 -7.50 41.88 -6.08
C GLY A 290 -6.52 42.40 -5.02
N ALA A 291 -6.31 41.62 -3.95
CA ALA A 291 -5.34 41.92 -2.89
C ALA A 291 -3.92 41.40 -3.20
N THR A 292 -3.76 40.54 -4.20
CA THR A 292 -2.46 39.95 -4.56
C THR A 292 -1.61 40.95 -5.32
N LYS A 293 -0.36 41.11 -4.89
CA LYS A 293 0.65 41.93 -5.55
C LYS A 293 2.00 41.19 -5.57
N LEU A 294 2.56 41.01 -6.77
CA LEU A 294 3.89 40.43 -6.97
C LEU A 294 4.79 41.43 -7.70
N GLU A 295 6.08 41.40 -7.42
CA GLU A 295 7.08 42.26 -8.06
C GLU A 295 8.25 41.42 -8.55
N ALA A 296 8.74 41.73 -9.75
CA ALA A 296 9.93 41.11 -10.32
C ALA A 296 10.82 42.21 -10.90
N GLU A 297 12.13 42.07 -10.74
CA GLU A 297 13.13 43.05 -11.18
C GLU A 297 14.18 42.38 -12.05
N SER A 298 14.61 43.08 -13.10
CA SER A 298 15.69 42.67 -14.00
C SER A 298 16.42 43.89 -14.55
N LYS A 299 17.34 43.70 -15.48
CA LYS A 299 18.19 44.74 -16.07
C LYS A 299 18.01 44.85 -17.58
N LEU A 300 17.93 46.08 -18.05
CA LEU A 300 18.14 46.46 -19.44
C LEU A 300 19.57 46.96 -19.58
N THR A 301 20.41 46.24 -20.33
CA THR A 301 21.77 46.64 -20.65
C THR A 301 21.80 47.28 -22.03
N VAL A 302 22.27 48.53 -22.10
CA VAL A 302 22.48 49.26 -23.35
C VAL A 302 23.96 49.18 -23.73
N GLU A 303 24.23 48.73 -24.96
CA GLU A 303 25.57 48.66 -25.57
C GLU A 303 25.80 49.76 -26.62
#